data_AF-A0A4P5WT97-F1
#
_entry.id   AF-A0A4P5WT97-F1
#
_cell.length_a   1.000
_cell.length_b   1.000
_cell.length_c   1.000
_cell.angle_alpha   90.00
_cell.angle_beta   90.00
_cell.angle_gamma   90.00
#
_symmetry.space_group_name_H-M   'P 1'
#
loop_
_entity.id
_entity.type
_entity.pdbx_description
1 polymer ?
#
loop_
_entity_poly.entity_id
_entity_poly.type
_entity_poly.pdbx_seq_one_letter_code
_entity_poly.pdbx_strand_id
1 'polypeptide(L)'
;MQLFVPPSLLGAATAALTGVEFCRVSALPPSGEFTCGALRQRAGAERSVAVFRGAAIGDLPQLLSEAVPRVRQIEQGELDAAVIFSRDVLPGALRQRVPACLRALVQRWSPEDLLLCAAHVLERLGAGIFPGSLPGVRLAGQSWSGAAGHGLQPAELLSVLPAAVPAVSGVSLESLRQAIDRCVVELGLKGAAAQCFAAGLLLYWDFADESHEISQTMEGRGNPRTADYWHGIMHRREPDAGNASYWFRRVGDHPLLRQLGVVLECWAGELGAGAEELTAVRGLVSGGRLDPFRLIQLSTQAIRSPGSAAERALRLVQHLELVQLLLWDVEGSFVC
;
A
#
# COMPACT_ATOMS: atom_id res chain seq x y z
N MET A 1 -11.75 -20.23 13.93
CA MET A 1 -11.11 -18.90 13.87
C MET A 1 -11.66 -18.02 14.99
N GLN A 2 -10.81 -17.28 15.70
CA GLN A 2 -11.24 -16.29 16.70
C GLN A 2 -11.12 -14.89 16.11
N LEU A 3 -12.20 -14.09 16.08
CA LEU A 3 -12.21 -12.70 15.61
C LEU A 3 -12.16 -11.74 16.80
N PHE A 4 -11.20 -10.81 16.77
CA PHE A 4 -11.12 -9.68 17.68
C PHE A 4 -11.59 -8.40 16.99
N VAL A 5 -12.49 -7.67 17.65
CA VAL A 5 -13.07 -6.39 17.19
C VAL A 5 -12.93 -5.30 18.26
N PRO A 6 -12.96 -4.00 17.93
CA PRO A 6 -13.02 -2.94 18.93
C PRO A 6 -14.19 -3.14 19.92
N PRO A 7 -14.05 -2.78 21.22
CA PRO A 7 -15.12 -2.92 22.20
C PRO A 7 -16.45 -2.30 21.77
N SER A 8 -16.39 -1.14 21.12
CA SER A 8 -17.55 -0.40 20.60
C SER A 8 -18.35 -1.17 19.55
N LEU A 9 -17.74 -2.18 18.92
CA LEU A 9 -18.32 -2.95 17.82
C LEU A 9 -18.74 -4.37 18.22
N LEU A 10 -18.47 -4.80 19.47
CA LEU A 10 -18.71 -6.18 19.90
C LEU A 10 -20.16 -6.63 19.68
N GLY A 11 -21.14 -5.82 20.11
CA GLY A 11 -22.55 -6.15 20.00
C GLY A 11 -23.00 -6.27 18.54
N ALA A 12 -22.63 -5.30 17.71
CA ALA A 12 -22.97 -5.26 16.29
C ALA A 12 -22.29 -6.40 15.51
N ALA A 13 -21.00 -6.69 15.77
CA ALA A 13 -20.27 -7.79 15.15
C ALA A 13 -20.89 -9.14 15.52
N THR A 14 -21.22 -9.35 16.80
CA THR A 14 -21.83 -10.59 17.28
C THR A 14 -23.18 -10.83 16.59
N ALA A 15 -24.00 -9.79 16.48
CA ALA A 15 -25.28 -9.86 15.77
C ALA A 15 -25.07 -10.18 14.28
N ALA A 16 -24.20 -9.44 13.59
CA ALA A 16 -23.93 -9.61 12.16
C ALA A 16 -23.37 -11.00 11.80
N LEU A 17 -22.62 -11.62 12.72
CA LEU A 17 -21.96 -12.90 12.50
C LEU A 17 -22.71 -14.09 13.13
N THR A 18 -23.95 -13.88 13.55
CA THR A 18 -24.81 -14.97 14.03
C THR A 18 -25.00 -16.00 12.92
N GLY A 19 -24.59 -17.25 13.16
CA GLY A 19 -24.69 -18.34 12.20
C GLY A 19 -23.45 -18.56 11.31
N VAL A 20 -22.38 -17.77 11.46
CA VAL A 20 -21.09 -18.04 10.79
C VAL A 20 -20.35 -19.14 11.55
N GLU A 21 -20.36 -20.35 10.98
CA GLU A 21 -19.96 -21.63 11.61
C GLU A 21 -18.58 -21.64 12.29
N PHE A 22 -17.65 -20.76 11.87
CA PHE A 22 -16.24 -20.78 12.29
C PHE A 22 -15.76 -19.55 13.07
N CYS A 23 -16.65 -18.62 13.40
CA CYS A 23 -16.28 -17.33 13.97
C CYS A 23 -16.76 -17.16 15.41
N ARG A 24 -15.83 -17.09 16.36
CA ARG A 24 -16.07 -16.59 17.72
C ARG A 24 -15.64 -15.13 17.79
N VAL A 25 -16.54 -14.25 18.19
CA VAL A 25 -16.26 -12.80 18.29
C VAL A 25 -15.86 -12.45 19.72
N SER A 26 -14.82 -11.65 19.88
CA SER A 26 -14.42 -11.10 21.16
C SER A 26 -13.99 -9.65 21.03
N ALA A 27 -14.26 -8.86 22.05
CA ALA A 27 -13.72 -7.51 22.11
C ALA A 27 -12.19 -7.58 22.29
N LEU A 28 -11.47 -6.74 21.54
CA LEU A 28 -10.17 -6.24 21.94
C LEU A 28 -10.31 -5.67 23.36
N PRO A 29 -9.40 -5.92 24.29
CA PRO A 29 -9.57 -5.43 25.64
C PRO A 29 -9.59 -3.87 25.67
N PRO A 30 -10.33 -3.24 26.58
CA PRO A 30 -10.40 -1.78 26.66
C PRO A 30 -9.12 -1.20 27.29
N SER A 31 -8.39 -0.40 26.52
CA SER A 31 -7.23 0.46 26.88
C SER A 31 -6.01 -0.16 27.59
N GLY A 32 -4.85 -0.02 26.95
CA GLY A 32 -3.51 -0.43 27.38
C GLY A 32 -2.67 -0.76 26.14
N GLU A 33 -1.34 -0.59 26.17
CA GLU A 33 -0.48 -1.27 25.18
C GLU A 33 -0.68 -2.77 25.36
N PHE A 34 -1.51 -3.37 24.50
CA PHE A 34 -1.80 -4.80 24.58
C PHE A 34 -0.64 -5.56 23.96
N THR A 35 0.08 -6.30 24.79
CA THR A 35 1.03 -7.27 24.28
C THR A 35 0.27 -8.37 23.53
N CYS A 36 0.81 -8.85 22.42
CA CYS A 36 0.19 -9.95 21.70
C CYS A 36 0.09 -11.24 22.54
N GLY A 37 0.85 -11.36 23.63
CA GLY A 37 0.67 -12.39 24.63
C GLY A 37 -0.73 -12.39 25.27
N ALA A 38 -1.29 -11.21 25.56
CA ALA A 38 -2.64 -11.09 26.12
C ALA A 38 -3.72 -11.47 25.09
N LEU A 39 -3.55 -11.07 23.83
CA LEU A 39 -4.44 -11.50 22.74
C LEU A 39 -4.36 -13.01 22.54
N ARG A 40 -3.17 -13.60 22.58
CA ARG A 40 -2.96 -15.06 22.48
C ARG A 40 -3.65 -15.83 23.60
N GLN A 41 -3.43 -15.44 24.85
CA GLN A 41 -4.06 -16.09 26.01
C GLN A 41 -5.59 -16.07 25.87
N ARG A 42 -6.13 -14.95 25.37
CA ARG A 42 -7.57 -14.75 25.21
C ARG A 42 -8.14 -15.41 23.95
N ALA A 43 -7.32 -15.59 22.92
CA ALA A 43 -7.77 -16.15 21.65
C ALA A 43 -8.26 -17.58 21.83
N GLY A 44 -7.61 -18.37 22.71
CA GLY A 44 -7.93 -19.79 22.91
C GLY A 44 -8.00 -20.58 21.60
N ALA A 45 -7.42 -20.04 20.53
CA ALA A 45 -7.54 -20.53 19.18
C ALA A 45 -6.33 -21.43 18.91
N GLU A 46 -6.58 -22.68 18.51
CA GLU A 46 -5.53 -23.65 18.28
C GLU A 46 -4.67 -23.32 17.04
N ARG A 47 -5.19 -22.51 16.10
CA ARG A 47 -4.51 -22.25 14.81
C ARG A 47 -4.62 -20.81 14.30
N SER A 48 -5.83 -20.27 14.10
CA SER A 48 -6.04 -18.98 13.42
C SER A 48 -6.75 -17.92 14.27
N VAL A 49 -6.22 -16.69 14.23
CA VAL A 49 -6.76 -15.49 14.88
C VAL A 49 -6.94 -14.39 13.85
N ALA A 50 -8.09 -13.71 13.90
CA ALA A 50 -8.41 -12.56 13.07
C ALA A 50 -8.52 -11.28 13.92
N VAL A 51 -8.01 -10.16 13.40
CA VAL A 51 -8.07 -8.85 14.04
C VAL A 51 -8.69 -7.87 13.05
N PHE A 52 -9.83 -7.30 13.42
CA PHE A 52 -10.52 -6.23 12.71
C PHE A 52 -10.45 -4.96 13.54
N ARG A 53 -10.14 -3.81 12.93
CA ARG A 53 -10.15 -2.51 13.60
C ARG A 53 -11.06 -1.49 12.92
N GLY A 54 -11.91 -1.94 11.99
CA GLY A 54 -12.69 -1.10 11.09
C GLY A 54 -13.99 -0.59 11.67
N ALA A 55 -14.59 0.42 11.06
CA ALA A 55 -15.86 1.02 11.50
C ALA A 55 -17.11 0.42 10.81
N ALA A 56 -16.98 -0.16 9.61
CA ALA A 56 -18.11 -0.69 8.85
C ALA A 56 -18.44 -2.16 9.22
N ILE A 57 -19.45 -2.36 10.08
CA ILE A 57 -19.84 -3.67 10.58
C ILE A 57 -20.63 -4.53 9.58
N GLY A 58 -21.36 -3.88 8.65
CA GLY A 58 -22.32 -4.52 7.76
C GLY A 58 -21.68 -5.51 6.78
N ASP A 59 -20.39 -5.32 6.53
CA ASP A 59 -19.62 -6.01 5.52
C ASP A 59 -18.84 -7.22 6.05
N LEU A 60 -18.75 -7.34 7.38
CA LEU A 60 -18.02 -8.41 8.06
C LEU A 60 -18.44 -9.82 7.62
N PRO A 61 -19.73 -10.16 7.41
CA PRO A 61 -20.10 -11.50 6.96
C PRO A 61 -19.48 -11.85 5.61
N GLN A 62 -19.47 -10.90 4.66
CA GLN A 62 -18.91 -11.11 3.34
C GLN A 62 -17.38 -11.16 3.38
N LEU A 63 -16.73 -10.24 4.09
CA LEU A 63 -15.28 -10.24 4.33
C LEU A 63 -14.81 -11.58 4.91
N LEU A 64 -15.53 -12.12 5.89
CA LEU A 64 -15.18 -13.42 6.50
C LEU A 64 -15.47 -14.61 5.60
N SER A 65 -16.44 -14.51 4.69
CA SER A 65 -16.67 -15.57 3.69
C SER A 65 -15.46 -15.74 2.76
N GLU A 66 -14.82 -14.62 2.36
CA GLU A 66 -13.58 -14.63 1.57
C GLU A 66 -12.35 -15.02 2.39
N ALA A 67 -12.45 -14.97 3.73
CA ALA A 67 -11.39 -15.38 4.62
C ALA A 67 -11.24 -16.90 4.74
N VAL A 68 -12.32 -17.67 4.48
CA VAL A 68 -12.33 -19.12 4.69
C VAL A 68 -11.19 -19.85 3.95
N PRO A 69 -10.91 -19.58 2.66
CA PRO A 69 -9.76 -20.18 1.99
C PRO A 69 -8.45 -19.84 2.69
N ARG A 70 -8.27 -18.59 3.14
CA ARG A 70 -7.03 -18.14 3.80
C ARG A 70 -6.82 -18.80 5.15
N VAL A 71 -7.89 -19.01 5.91
CA VAL A 71 -7.82 -19.78 7.16
C VAL A 71 -7.30 -21.19 6.89
N ARG A 72 -7.80 -21.87 5.86
CA ARG A 72 -7.31 -23.22 5.49
C ARG A 72 -5.84 -23.21 5.11
N GLN A 73 -5.40 -22.22 4.32
CA GLN A 73 -3.99 -22.07 3.95
C GLN A 73 -3.10 -21.84 5.18
N ILE A 74 -3.57 -21.05 6.16
CA ILE A 74 -2.86 -20.85 7.43
C ILE A 74 -2.79 -22.14 8.24
N GLU A 75 -3.89 -22.90 8.31
CA GLU A 75 -3.95 -24.18 9.01
C GLU A 75 -3.08 -25.26 8.36
N GLN A 76 -2.87 -25.18 7.04
CA GLN A 76 -2.00 -26.05 6.26
C GLN A 76 -0.53 -25.61 6.27
N GLY A 77 -0.21 -24.45 6.85
CA GLY A 77 1.14 -23.88 6.88
C GLY A 77 1.59 -23.26 5.56
N GLU A 78 0.70 -23.12 4.58
CA GLU A 78 0.98 -22.45 3.31
C GLU A 78 1.21 -20.95 3.52
N LEU A 79 0.39 -20.34 4.39
CA LEU A 79 0.48 -18.95 4.78
C LEU A 79 0.71 -18.80 6.27
N ASP A 80 1.42 -17.75 6.65
CA ASP A 80 1.59 -17.38 8.04
C ASP A 80 0.50 -16.37 8.46
N ALA A 81 0.12 -15.49 7.52
CA ALA A 81 -1.00 -14.56 7.66
C ALA A 81 -1.63 -14.20 6.31
N ALA A 82 -2.81 -13.59 6.36
CA ALA A 82 -3.52 -13.04 5.24
C ALA A 82 -4.17 -11.71 5.65
N VAL A 83 -4.24 -10.77 4.73
CA VAL A 83 -4.97 -9.52 4.93
C VAL A 83 -6.03 -9.40 3.87
N ILE A 84 -7.25 -9.14 4.32
CA ILE A 84 -8.37 -8.80 3.46
C ILE A 84 -8.53 -7.29 3.55
N PHE A 85 -8.18 -6.65 2.45
CA PHE A 85 -8.31 -5.21 2.29
C PHE A 85 -9.78 -4.89 2.03
N SER A 86 -10.32 -3.94 2.78
CA SER A 86 -11.71 -3.53 2.60
C SER A 86 -11.92 -2.69 1.33
N ARG A 87 -10.84 -2.36 0.62
CA ARG A 87 -10.78 -1.39 -0.47
C ARG A 87 -9.75 -1.83 -1.49
N ASP A 88 -9.81 -1.22 -2.67
CA ASP A 88 -8.78 -1.38 -3.68
C ASP A 88 -8.04 -0.06 -3.89
N VAL A 89 -6.71 -0.14 -3.94
CA VAL A 89 -5.84 0.98 -4.28
C VAL A 89 -5.29 0.84 -5.71
N LEU A 90 -5.70 -0.19 -6.44
CA LEU A 90 -5.30 -0.42 -7.82
C LEU A 90 -6.51 -0.23 -8.76
N PRO A 91 -6.32 0.52 -9.87
CA PRO A 91 -7.28 0.56 -10.98
C PRO A 91 -7.58 -0.86 -11.49
N GLY A 92 -8.78 -1.07 -12.01
CA GLY A 92 -9.25 -2.40 -12.42
C GLY A 92 -8.28 -3.11 -13.38
N ALA A 93 -7.69 -2.33 -14.28
CA ALA A 93 -6.75 -2.78 -15.29
C ALA A 93 -5.43 -3.33 -14.68
N LEU A 94 -4.97 -2.75 -13.55
CA LEU A 94 -3.76 -3.19 -12.85
C LEU A 94 -4.00 -4.38 -11.91
N ARG A 95 -5.22 -4.58 -11.40
CA ARG A 95 -5.51 -5.57 -10.34
C ARG A 95 -5.05 -6.98 -10.67
N GLN A 96 -5.14 -7.41 -11.92
CA GLN A 96 -4.73 -8.76 -12.34
C GLN A 96 -3.28 -8.81 -12.82
N ARG A 97 -2.70 -7.66 -13.15
CA ARG A 97 -1.36 -7.55 -13.73
C ARG A 97 -0.26 -7.34 -12.70
N VAL A 98 -0.59 -6.75 -11.54
CA VAL A 98 0.38 -6.61 -10.44
C VAL A 98 0.68 -7.98 -9.84
N PRO A 99 1.96 -8.43 -9.84
CA PRO A 99 2.35 -9.70 -9.23
C PRO A 99 1.91 -9.80 -7.76
N ALA A 100 1.55 -11.00 -7.31
CA ALA A 100 0.97 -11.20 -5.98
C ALA A 100 1.86 -10.67 -4.84
N CYS A 101 3.18 -10.90 -4.94
CA CYS A 101 4.17 -10.43 -3.96
C CYS A 101 4.25 -8.91 -3.88
N LEU A 102 4.21 -8.22 -5.03
CA LEU A 102 4.19 -6.76 -5.10
C LEU A 102 2.84 -6.20 -4.63
N ARG A 103 1.72 -6.85 -4.97
CA ARG A 103 0.37 -6.41 -4.61
C ARG A 103 0.24 -6.21 -3.10
N ALA A 104 0.73 -7.15 -2.30
CA ALA A 104 0.71 -7.05 -0.85
C ALA A 104 1.53 -5.86 -0.32
N LEU A 105 2.59 -5.45 -1.02
CA LEU A 105 3.49 -4.36 -0.62
C LEU A 105 3.02 -2.98 -1.08
N VAL A 106 2.19 -2.90 -2.12
CA VAL A 106 1.62 -1.62 -2.58
C VAL A 106 0.25 -1.33 -1.96
N GLN A 107 -0.28 -2.20 -1.10
CA GLN A 107 -1.47 -1.93 -0.31
C GLN A 107 -1.08 -1.59 1.14
N ARG A 108 -1.23 -0.32 1.52
CA ARG A 108 -1.05 0.11 2.91
C ARG A 108 -2.33 -0.19 3.69
N TRP A 109 -2.18 -0.78 4.87
CA TRP A 109 -3.33 -1.27 5.62
C TRP A 109 -4.00 -0.12 6.37
N SER A 110 -5.32 -0.16 6.40
CA SER A 110 -6.15 0.71 7.20
C SER A 110 -6.69 -0.04 8.42
N PRO A 111 -7.19 0.68 9.44
CA PRO A 111 -7.95 0.05 10.50
C PRO A 111 -9.13 -0.79 9.97
N GLU A 112 -9.68 -0.46 8.80
CA GLU A 112 -10.81 -1.17 8.21
C GLU A 112 -10.48 -2.51 7.59
N ASP A 113 -9.21 -2.85 7.47
CA ASP A 113 -8.80 -4.14 6.94
C ASP A 113 -8.89 -5.25 8.00
N LEU A 114 -9.11 -6.46 7.52
CA LEU A 114 -9.13 -7.65 8.35
C LEU A 114 -7.81 -8.39 8.22
N LEU A 115 -7.07 -8.50 9.32
CA LEU A 115 -5.91 -9.37 9.41
C LEU A 115 -6.34 -10.76 9.89
N LEU A 116 -5.87 -11.80 9.23
CA LEU A 116 -5.93 -13.20 9.66
C LEU A 116 -4.51 -13.72 9.83
N CYS A 117 -4.19 -14.38 10.94
CA CYS A 117 -2.84 -14.90 11.15
C CYS A 117 -2.83 -16.10 12.09
N ALA A 118 -1.75 -16.89 12.02
CA ALA A 118 -1.50 -17.90 13.03
C ALA A 118 -1.20 -17.24 14.39
N ALA A 119 -1.56 -17.90 15.50
CA ALA A 119 -1.39 -17.34 16.83
C ALA A 119 0.05 -16.91 17.16
N HIS A 120 1.05 -17.65 16.66
CA HIS A 120 2.46 -17.32 16.83
C HIS A 120 2.91 -16.11 15.98
N VAL A 121 2.25 -15.83 14.85
CA VAL A 121 2.52 -14.62 14.03
C VAL A 121 2.02 -13.39 14.74
N LEU A 122 0.89 -13.50 15.44
CA LEU A 122 0.40 -12.43 16.29
C LEU A 122 1.45 -12.06 17.36
N GLU A 123 2.19 -13.02 17.93
CA GLU A 123 3.26 -12.71 18.90
C GLU A 123 4.34 -11.81 18.31
N ARG A 124 4.79 -12.12 17.09
CA ARG A 124 5.80 -11.30 16.38
C ARG A 124 5.32 -9.87 16.14
N LEU A 125 4.02 -9.67 15.94
CA LEU A 125 3.41 -8.35 15.77
C LEU A 125 3.41 -7.50 17.04
N GLY A 126 3.47 -8.14 18.21
CA GLY A 126 3.32 -7.46 19.51
C GLY A 126 4.51 -6.66 19.98
N ALA A 127 5.62 -6.69 19.24
CA ALA A 127 6.85 -5.96 19.56
C ALA A 127 6.80 -4.47 19.17
N GLY A 128 5.69 -4.00 18.56
CA GLY A 128 5.37 -2.57 18.45
C GLY A 128 5.24 -2.04 17.02
N ILE A 129 3.97 -1.80 16.66
CA ILE A 129 3.37 -0.89 15.65
C ILE A 129 2.42 -1.63 14.67
N PHE A 130 1.16 -1.19 14.63
CA PHE A 130 0.17 -1.45 13.58
C PHE A 130 -0.27 -0.07 13.08
N PRO A 131 -0.16 0.30 11.78
CA PRO A 131 -0.34 -0.53 10.58
C PRO A 131 0.91 -0.65 9.67
N GLY A 132 1.12 -1.85 9.11
CA GLY A 132 2.11 -2.17 8.05
C GLY A 132 3.12 -3.28 8.39
N SER A 133 3.13 -3.79 9.62
CA SER A 133 4.23 -4.56 10.22
C SER A 133 4.30 -6.06 9.93
N LEU A 134 3.68 -6.58 8.86
CA LEU A 134 3.94 -7.96 8.41
C LEU A 134 4.94 -8.16 7.27
N PRO A 135 5.97 -7.32 7.05
CA PRO A 135 6.99 -7.74 6.11
C PRO A 135 7.81 -8.89 6.73
N GLY A 136 8.10 -9.92 5.94
CA GLY A 136 8.79 -11.12 6.45
C GLY A 136 7.91 -12.36 6.57
N VAL A 137 6.60 -12.19 6.45
CA VAL A 137 5.57 -13.23 6.62
C VAL A 137 5.07 -13.65 5.25
N ARG A 138 4.77 -14.94 5.03
CA ARG A 138 4.06 -15.35 3.81
C ARG A 138 2.64 -14.82 3.91
N LEU A 139 2.37 -13.77 3.13
CA LEU A 139 1.11 -13.04 3.12
C LEU A 139 0.34 -13.30 1.85
N ALA A 140 -0.96 -13.58 2.00
CA ALA A 140 -1.91 -13.38 0.93
C ALA A 140 -2.70 -12.09 1.18
N GLY A 141 -2.61 -11.15 0.24
CA GLY A 141 -3.47 -9.98 0.18
C GLY A 141 -4.64 -10.22 -0.76
N GLN A 142 -5.86 -9.97 -0.32
CA GLN A 142 -7.05 -9.96 -1.17
C GLN A 142 -7.82 -8.67 -0.96
N SER A 143 -8.23 -8.02 -2.05
CA SER A 143 -9.12 -6.87 -1.96
C SER A 143 -10.57 -7.35 -2.02
N TRP A 144 -11.38 -6.78 -1.13
CA TRP A 144 -12.82 -6.88 -1.12
C TRP A 144 -13.39 -5.51 -1.46
N SER A 145 -14.33 -5.45 -2.42
CA SER A 145 -14.97 -4.19 -2.83
C SER A 145 -16.50 -4.33 -2.76
N GLY A 146 -17.02 -4.78 -1.62
CA GLY A 146 -18.46 -5.09 -1.48
C GLY A 146 -19.41 -3.89 -1.60
N ALA A 147 -18.89 -2.68 -1.76
CA ALA A 147 -19.63 -1.60 -2.42
C ALA A 147 -19.31 -1.63 -3.93
N ALA A 148 -20.24 -2.13 -4.74
CA ALA A 148 -20.18 -1.95 -6.17
C ALA A 148 -20.16 -0.44 -6.50
N GLY A 149 -18.99 0.11 -6.82
CA GLY A 149 -18.88 1.38 -7.54
C GLY A 149 -18.50 2.64 -6.75
N HIS A 150 -17.90 2.56 -5.56
CA HIS A 150 -17.35 3.75 -4.91
C HIS A 150 -15.83 3.61 -4.72
N GLY A 151 -15.07 4.43 -5.45
CA GLY A 151 -13.63 4.58 -5.24
C GLY A 151 -13.32 5.08 -3.81
N LEU A 152 -12.04 5.27 -3.52
CA LEU A 152 -11.58 5.68 -2.20
C LEU A 152 -12.23 7.03 -1.81
N GLN A 153 -12.75 7.11 -0.59
CA GLN A 153 -13.26 8.37 -0.04
C GLN A 153 -12.12 9.35 0.24
N PRO A 154 -12.38 10.67 0.34
CA PRO A 154 -11.32 11.67 0.53
C PRO A 154 -10.38 11.43 1.72
N ALA A 155 -10.89 10.93 2.84
CA ALA A 155 -10.08 10.60 4.02
C ALA A 155 -9.18 9.36 3.80
N GLU A 156 -9.57 8.50 2.88
CA GLU A 156 -8.89 7.24 2.55
C GLU A 156 -7.70 7.52 1.64
N LEU A 157 -7.88 8.41 0.66
CA LEU A 157 -6.79 8.94 -0.17
C LEU A 157 -5.64 9.51 0.67
N LEU A 158 -5.95 10.06 1.85
CA LEU A 158 -4.97 10.61 2.79
C LEU A 158 -4.34 9.57 3.73
N SER A 159 -4.92 8.37 3.87
CA SER A 159 -4.47 7.38 4.85
C SER A 159 -3.83 6.13 4.22
N VAL A 160 -4.30 5.68 3.06
CA VAL A 160 -3.82 4.43 2.43
C VAL A 160 -2.84 4.65 1.26
N LEU A 161 -2.67 5.88 0.79
CA LEU A 161 -1.75 6.23 -0.30
C LEU A 161 -0.48 6.93 0.21
N PRO A 162 0.67 6.77 -0.47
CA PRO A 162 1.93 7.40 -0.07
C PRO A 162 1.81 8.91 0.13
N ALA A 163 2.24 9.39 1.30
CA ALA A 163 2.12 10.79 1.68
C ALA A 163 3.00 11.72 0.84
N ALA A 164 2.62 13.00 0.79
CA ALA A 164 3.32 14.05 0.05
C ALA A 164 4.80 14.14 0.45
N VAL A 165 5.07 14.04 1.75
CA VAL A 165 6.41 13.94 2.35
C VAL A 165 6.60 12.56 2.99
N PRO A 166 7.83 12.06 3.15
CA PRO A 166 8.07 10.84 3.90
C PRO A 166 7.48 10.98 5.31
N ALA A 167 6.63 10.03 5.69
CA ALA A 167 6.07 9.91 7.02
C ALA A 167 6.85 8.87 7.83
N VAL A 168 6.58 8.76 9.13
CA VAL A 168 7.10 7.63 9.90
C VAL A 168 6.48 6.34 9.36
N SER A 169 7.32 5.43 8.89
CA SER A 169 6.85 4.13 8.42
C SER A 169 6.25 3.33 9.56
N GLY A 170 5.11 2.69 9.32
CA GLY A 170 4.49 1.76 10.27
C GLY A 170 5.12 0.36 10.24
N VAL A 171 6.21 0.18 9.50
CA VAL A 171 6.93 -1.09 9.30
C VAL A 171 8.39 -0.90 9.70
N SER A 172 9.07 -1.96 10.14
CA SER A 172 10.51 -1.89 10.36
C SER A 172 11.27 -2.03 9.04
N LEU A 173 12.40 -1.32 8.92
CA LEU A 173 13.28 -1.38 7.75
C LEU A 173 13.74 -2.81 7.47
N GLU A 174 14.16 -3.54 8.52
CA GLU A 174 14.65 -4.92 8.39
C GLU A 174 13.60 -5.84 7.77
N SER A 175 12.38 -5.77 8.29
CA SER A 175 11.27 -6.55 7.74
C SER A 175 11.06 -6.17 6.28
N LEU A 176 10.95 -4.88 5.96
CA LEU A 176 10.70 -4.43 4.59
C LEU A 176 11.80 -4.93 3.64
N ARG A 177 13.07 -4.86 4.04
CA ARG A 177 14.21 -5.42 3.27
C ARG A 177 14.02 -6.92 3.01
N GLN A 178 13.65 -7.70 4.01
CA GLN A 178 13.37 -9.13 3.81
C GLN A 178 12.20 -9.37 2.83
N ALA A 179 11.19 -8.50 2.82
CA ALA A 179 10.09 -8.60 1.86
C ALA A 179 10.49 -8.19 0.44
N ILE A 180 11.33 -7.16 0.30
CA ILE A 180 11.94 -6.75 -0.97
C ILE A 180 12.79 -7.89 -1.52
N ASP A 181 13.67 -8.49 -0.71
CA ASP A 181 14.55 -9.59 -1.13
C ASP A 181 13.75 -10.79 -1.64
N ARG A 182 12.66 -11.16 -0.95
CA ARG A 182 11.74 -12.21 -1.44
C ARG A 182 11.11 -11.84 -2.77
N CYS A 183 10.59 -10.62 -2.92
CA CYS A 183 10.00 -10.18 -4.18
C CYS A 183 11.03 -10.19 -5.32
N VAL A 184 12.26 -9.73 -5.07
CA VAL A 184 13.36 -9.74 -6.03
C VAL A 184 13.65 -11.17 -6.50
N VAL A 185 13.70 -12.14 -5.59
CA VAL A 185 13.90 -13.56 -5.92
C VAL A 185 12.72 -14.13 -6.69
N GLU A 186 11.48 -13.93 -6.21
CA GLU A 186 10.26 -14.46 -6.82
C GLU A 186 10.02 -13.91 -8.23
N LEU A 187 10.32 -12.62 -8.45
CA LEU A 187 10.20 -11.95 -9.74
C LEU A 187 11.44 -12.16 -10.64
N GLY A 188 12.48 -12.81 -10.13
CA GLY A 188 13.71 -13.08 -10.88
C GLY A 188 14.49 -11.81 -11.27
N LEU A 189 14.34 -10.71 -10.51
CA LEU A 189 14.99 -9.44 -10.80
C LEU A 189 16.50 -9.53 -10.56
N LYS A 190 17.29 -8.87 -11.42
CA LYS A 190 18.76 -8.88 -11.35
C LYS A 190 19.35 -7.51 -11.62
N GLY A 191 20.55 -7.27 -11.11
CA GLY A 191 21.34 -6.08 -11.40
C GLY A 191 20.56 -4.78 -11.15
N ALA A 192 20.55 -3.89 -12.15
CA ALA A 192 19.95 -2.57 -12.02
C ALA A 192 18.43 -2.60 -11.74
N ALA A 193 17.70 -3.57 -12.31
CA ALA A 193 16.26 -3.72 -12.09
C ALA A 193 15.94 -4.05 -10.63
N ALA A 194 16.68 -4.98 -10.02
CA ALA A 194 16.52 -5.34 -8.62
C ALA A 194 16.79 -4.16 -7.67
N GLN A 195 17.82 -3.34 -7.98
CA GLN A 195 18.17 -2.18 -7.18
C GLN A 195 17.16 -1.03 -7.33
N CYS A 196 16.70 -0.75 -8.55
CA CYS A 196 15.64 0.25 -8.77
C CYS A 196 14.34 -0.16 -8.07
N PHE A 197 13.95 -1.42 -8.20
CA PHE A 197 12.79 -1.98 -7.51
C PHE A 197 12.89 -1.86 -5.98
N ALA A 198 14.06 -2.16 -5.42
CA ALA A 198 14.32 -2.02 -3.99
C ALA A 198 14.23 -0.56 -3.54
N ALA A 199 14.85 0.38 -4.27
CA ALA A 199 14.74 1.81 -3.98
C ALA A 199 13.29 2.28 -4.01
N GLY A 200 12.53 1.86 -5.03
CA GLY A 200 11.12 2.19 -5.17
C GLY A 200 10.26 1.70 -4.02
N LEU A 201 10.46 0.46 -3.55
CA LEU A 201 9.70 -0.07 -2.41
C LEU A 201 10.09 0.56 -1.07
N LEU A 202 11.37 0.87 -0.87
CA LEU A 202 11.83 1.64 0.30
C LEU A 202 11.14 3.01 0.31
N LEU A 203 11.17 3.72 -0.82
CA LEU A 203 10.52 5.00 -0.96
C LEU A 203 9.00 4.90 -0.75
N TYR A 204 8.36 3.89 -1.34
CA TYR A 204 6.93 3.63 -1.19
C TYR A 204 6.52 3.48 0.27
N TRP A 205 7.41 3.00 1.14
CA TRP A 205 7.18 2.83 2.58
C TRP A 205 7.89 3.88 3.45
N ASP A 206 8.21 5.03 2.85
CA ASP A 206 8.74 6.21 3.54
C ASP A 206 10.18 6.06 4.09
N PHE A 207 10.92 5.04 3.65
CA PHE A 207 12.37 4.88 3.89
C PHE A 207 13.18 5.68 2.85
N ALA A 208 13.07 7.01 2.95
CA ALA A 208 13.65 7.93 1.98
C ALA A 208 15.18 7.88 1.94
N ASP A 209 15.84 7.80 3.10
CA ASP A 209 17.30 7.74 3.20
C ASP A 209 17.88 6.47 2.55
N GLU A 210 17.25 5.32 2.78
CA GLU A 210 17.67 4.06 2.21
C GLU A 210 17.38 3.99 0.70
N SER A 211 16.25 4.54 0.26
CA SER A 211 15.96 4.72 -1.17
C SER A 211 17.00 5.65 -1.83
N HIS A 212 17.40 6.70 -1.13
CA HIS A 212 18.37 7.68 -1.62
C HIS A 212 19.74 7.06 -1.83
N GLU A 213 20.24 6.30 -0.84
CA GLU A 213 21.53 5.63 -0.92
C GLU A 213 21.60 4.73 -2.16
N ILE A 214 20.56 3.91 -2.40
CA ILE A 214 20.52 3.05 -3.59
C ILE A 214 20.46 3.90 -4.87
N SER A 215 19.57 4.88 -4.94
CA SER A 215 19.41 5.70 -6.15
C SER A 215 20.69 6.45 -6.51
N GLN A 216 21.38 7.00 -5.52
CA GLN A 216 22.63 7.73 -5.69
C GLN A 216 23.79 6.84 -6.13
N THR A 217 23.89 5.61 -5.61
CA THR A 217 24.89 4.65 -6.13
C THR A 217 24.60 4.21 -7.57
N MET A 218 23.36 4.41 -8.03
CA MET A 218 22.84 3.97 -9.33
C MET A 218 22.58 5.10 -10.31
N GLU A 219 23.14 6.28 -10.08
CA GLU A 219 23.00 7.42 -10.97
C GLU A 219 23.32 7.10 -12.44
N GLY A 220 22.42 7.51 -13.34
CA GLY A 220 22.49 7.26 -14.78
C GLY A 220 22.23 5.81 -15.18
N ARG A 221 21.89 4.92 -14.24
CA ARG A 221 21.56 3.51 -14.46
C ARG A 221 20.05 3.30 -14.52
N GLY A 222 19.64 2.07 -14.80
CA GLY A 222 18.27 1.73 -15.19
C GLY A 222 18.03 2.02 -16.67
N ASN A 223 17.13 1.29 -17.31
CA ASN A 223 16.85 1.47 -18.73
C ASN A 223 15.37 1.84 -18.93
N PRO A 224 15.04 3.10 -19.28
CA PRO A 224 15.94 4.27 -19.40
C PRO A 224 16.04 5.07 -18.10
N ARG A 225 17.26 5.23 -17.54
CA ARG A 225 17.56 6.10 -16.38
C ARG A 225 16.58 5.99 -15.20
N THR A 226 16.04 4.79 -14.96
CA THR A 226 15.02 4.53 -13.95
C THR A 226 15.51 4.84 -12.53
N ALA A 227 16.81 4.68 -12.26
CA ALA A 227 17.40 5.09 -10.98
C ALA A 227 17.35 6.62 -10.77
N ASP A 228 17.64 7.41 -11.81
CA ASP A 228 17.51 8.89 -11.75
C ASP A 228 16.03 9.28 -11.55
N TYR A 229 15.08 8.47 -12.04
CA TYR A 229 13.64 8.69 -11.81
C TYR A 229 13.29 8.48 -10.33
N TRP A 230 13.67 7.34 -9.75
CA TRP A 230 13.50 7.10 -8.31
C TRP A 230 14.12 8.21 -7.45
N HIS A 231 15.31 8.69 -7.81
CA HIS A 231 15.97 9.81 -7.16
C HIS A 231 15.16 11.11 -7.26
N GLY A 232 14.61 11.41 -8.43
CA GLY A 232 13.74 12.57 -8.63
C GLY A 232 12.45 12.51 -7.82
N ILE A 233 11.82 11.34 -7.72
CA ILE A 233 10.63 11.16 -6.86
C ILE A 233 11.01 11.33 -5.39
N MET A 234 12.13 10.77 -4.95
CA MET A 234 12.62 10.94 -3.58
C MET A 234 12.71 12.44 -3.23
N HIS A 235 13.46 13.25 -3.99
CA HIS A 235 13.63 14.66 -3.65
C HIS A 235 12.36 15.49 -3.81
N ARG A 236 11.43 15.08 -4.69
CA ARG A 236 10.10 15.71 -4.79
C ARG A 236 9.33 15.60 -3.45
N ARG A 237 9.61 14.56 -2.68
CA ARG A 237 8.99 14.30 -1.37
C ARG A 237 9.76 14.95 -0.21
N GLU A 238 11.00 15.41 -0.41
CA GLU A 238 11.81 16.16 0.58
C GLU A 238 11.60 17.68 0.57
N PRO A 239 10.40 18.14 0.21
CA PRO A 239 10.16 19.50 -0.30
C PRO A 239 11.29 20.19 -1.10
N ASP A 240 12.19 19.46 -1.77
CA ASP A 240 13.34 20.03 -2.48
C ASP A 240 13.06 20.12 -3.99
N ALA A 241 12.29 21.15 -4.37
CA ALA A 241 11.92 21.37 -5.76
C ALA A 241 13.13 21.56 -6.70
N GLY A 242 14.23 22.13 -6.19
CA GLY A 242 15.43 22.41 -6.99
C GLY A 242 16.15 21.12 -7.37
N ASN A 243 16.37 20.25 -6.39
CA ASN A 243 17.04 18.98 -6.57
C ASN A 243 16.15 17.99 -7.33
N ALA A 244 14.86 17.90 -7.01
CA ALA A 244 13.90 17.14 -7.79
C ALA A 244 13.94 17.54 -9.28
N SER A 245 13.91 18.85 -9.57
CA SER A 245 13.99 19.34 -10.95
C SER A 245 15.30 18.96 -11.65
N TYR A 246 16.42 18.92 -10.93
CA TYR A 246 17.69 18.46 -11.47
C TYR A 246 17.63 17.00 -11.93
N TRP A 247 17.11 16.12 -11.09
CA TRP A 247 16.96 14.70 -11.42
C TRP A 247 15.97 14.47 -12.55
N PHE A 248 14.81 15.12 -12.55
CA PHE A 248 13.85 14.98 -13.65
C PHE A 248 14.36 15.51 -14.99
N ARG A 249 15.28 16.49 -15.00
CA ARG A 249 16.03 16.86 -16.22
C ARG A 249 16.94 15.73 -16.70
N ARG A 250 17.58 14.98 -15.78
CA ARG A 250 18.40 13.82 -16.12
C ARG A 250 17.57 12.64 -16.63
N VAL A 251 16.38 12.43 -16.09
CA VAL A 251 15.42 11.40 -16.54
C VAL A 251 15.05 11.61 -18.02
N GLY A 252 14.76 12.86 -18.40
CA GLY A 252 14.45 13.22 -19.78
C GLY A 252 13.09 12.69 -20.25
N ASP A 253 13.09 11.84 -21.27
CA ASP A 253 11.90 11.35 -21.96
C ASP A 253 11.62 9.88 -21.64
N HIS A 254 11.47 9.58 -20.35
CA HIS A 254 11.12 8.24 -19.89
C HIS A 254 9.74 7.84 -20.44
N PRO A 255 9.58 6.69 -21.12
CA PRO A 255 8.32 6.34 -21.80
C PRO A 255 7.09 6.30 -20.88
N LEU A 256 7.30 5.88 -19.63
CA LEU A 256 6.30 5.89 -18.55
C LEU A 256 5.57 7.24 -18.40
N LEU A 257 6.26 8.37 -18.58
CA LEU A 257 5.63 9.70 -18.48
C LEU A 257 4.53 9.89 -19.53
N ARG A 258 4.74 9.41 -20.77
CA ARG A 258 3.72 9.51 -21.83
C ARG A 258 2.55 8.58 -21.56
N GLN A 259 2.82 7.36 -21.13
CA GLN A 259 1.78 6.37 -20.87
C GLN A 259 0.91 6.76 -19.65
N LEU A 260 1.53 7.29 -18.59
CA LEU A 260 0.79 7.89 -17.48
C LEU A 260 -0.11 9.03 -17.96
N GLY A 261 0.40 9.92 -18.81
CA GLY A 261 -0.39 11.04 -19.35
C GLY A 261 -1.70 10.64 -20.05
N VAL A 262 -1.81 9.41 -20.54
CA VAL A 262 -3.01 8.86 -21.18
C VAL A 262 -4.01 8.32 -20.17
N VAL A 263 -3.56 7.62 -19.13
CA VAL A 263 -4.44 6.85 -18.23
C VAL A 263 -4.74 7.55 -16.90
N LEU A 264 -3.93 8.54 -16.51
CA LEU A 264 -3.90 9.08 -15.15
C LEU A 264 -5.26 9.60 -14.68
N GLU A 265 -5.98 10.32 -15.54
CA GLU A 265 -7.29 10.86 -15.22
C GLU A 265 -8.33 9.75 -14.99
N CYS A 266 -8.36 8.74 -15.88
CA CYS A 266 -9.29 7.61 -15.76
C CYS A 266 -9.02 6.83 -14.48
N TRP A 267 -7.76 6.47 -14.25
CA TRP A 267 -7.36 5.70 -13.07
C TRP A 267 -7.56 6.48 -11.77
N ALA A 268 -7.30 7.79 -11.77
CA ALA A 268 -7.62 8.64 -10.62
C ALA A 268 -9.13 8.63 -10.33
N GLY A 269 -9.97 8.72 -11.37
CA GLY A 269 -11.43 8.63 -11.24
C GLY A 269 -11.90 7.28 -10.67
N GLU A 270 -11.36 6.17 -11.18
CA GLU A 270 -11.63 4.82 -10.65
C GLU A 270 -11.26 4.69 -9.17
N LEU A 271 -10.15 5.30 -8.76
CA LEU A 271 -9.68 5.31 -7.38
C LEU A 271 -10.40 6.32 -6.48
N GLY A 272 -11.38 7.07 -6.97
CA GLY A 272 -12.23 7.95 -6.16
C GLY A 272 -11.85 9.44 -6.19
N ALA A 273 -11.06 9.89 -7.17
CA ALA A 273 -10.83 11.32 -7.39
C ALA A 273 -12.15 12.06 -7.66
N GLY A 274 -12.41 13.12 -6.89
CA GLY A 274 -13.51 14.05 -7.12
C GLY A 274 -13.20 15.05 -8.23
N ALA A 275 -14.13 15.97 -8.49
CA ALA A 275 -14.00 16.94 -9.58
C ALA A 275 -12.79 17.88 -9.42
N GLU A 276 -12.46 18.27 -8.19
CA GLU A 276 -11.30 19.11 -7.88
C GLU A 276 -9.99 18.35 -8.10
N GLU A 277 -9.91 17.10 -7.60
CA GLU A 277 -8.74 16.25 -7.80
C GLU A 277 -8.51 15.97 -9.28
N LEU A 278 -9.55 15.62 -10.03
CA LEU A 278 -9.46 15.38 -11.48
C LEU A 278 -9.02 16.63 -12.24
N THR A 279 -9.42 17.83 -11.78
CA THR A 279 -8.95 19.10 -12.37
C THR A 279 -7.45 19.28 -12.14
N ALA A 280 -6.95 19.00 -10.94
CA ALA A 280 -5.52 19.01 -10.66
C ALA A 280 -4.78 17.96 -11.50
N VAL A 281 -5.29 16.73 -11.59
CA VAL A 281 -4.73 15.63 -12.39
C VAL A 281 -4.60 16.01 -13.87
N ARG A 282 -5.66 16.57 -14.49
CA ARG A 282 -5.60 17.07 -15.87
C ARG A 282 -4.54 18.15 -16.04
N GLY A 283 -4.41 19.04 -15.06
CA GLY A 283 -3.41 20.09 -15.04
C GLY A 283 -1.96 19.58 -15.07
N LEU A 284 -1.71 18.34 -14.65
CA LEU A 284 -0.37 17.73 -14.65
C LEU A 284 0.06 17.18 -16.01
N VAL A 285 -0.88 17.03 -16.96
CA VAL A 285 -0.60 16.49 -18.29
C VAL A 285 -0.33 17.64 -19.27
N SER A 286 0.78 17.56 -19.99
CA SER A 286 1.14 18.52 -21.05
C SER A 286 1.63 17.74 -22.26
N GLY A 287 1.09 18.03 -23.46
CA GLY A 287 1.48 17.31 -24.68
C GLY A 287 1.25 15.79 -24.62
N GLY A 288 0.25 15.34 -23.85
CA GLY A 288 -0.07 13.92 -23.67
C GLY A 288 0.89 13.15 -22.74
N ARG A 289 1.79 13.84 -22.03
CA ARG A 289 2.67 13.24 -21.01
C ARG A 289 2.43 13.85 -19.64
N LEU A 290 2.63 13.06 -18.59
CA LEU A 290 2.81 13.58 -17.24
C LEU A 290 4.03 14.50 -17.23
N ASP A 291 3.83 15.74 -16.78
CA ASP A 291 4.89 16.73 -16.61
C ASP A 291 5.43 16.66 -15.17
N PRO A 292 6.65 16.13 -14.96
CA PRO A 292 7.21 16.00 -13.61
C PRO A 292 7.42 17.35 -12.93
N PHE A 293 7.62 18.44 -13.68
CA PHE A 293 7.81 19.77 -13.11
C PHE A 293 6.50 20.34 -12.57
N ARG A 294 5.37 20.07 -13.24
CA ARG A 294 4.05 20.39 -12.69
C ARG A 294 3.73 19.56 -11.45
N LEU A 295 4.17 18.30 -11.43
CA LEU A 295 3.99 17.43 -10.27
C LEU A 295 4.84 17.89 -9.07
N ILE A 296 6.05 18.43 -9.30
CA ILE A 296 6.85 19.10 -8.26
C ILE A 296 6.12 20.35 -7.71
N GLN A 297 5.51 21.15 -8.58
CA GLN A 297 4.72 22.31 -8.15
C GLN A 297 3.51 21.90 -7.30
N LEU A 298 2.80 20.85 -7.72
CA LEU A 298 1.69 20.29 -6.94
C LEU A 298 2.16 19.75 -5.58
N SER A 299 3.34 19.09 -5.52
CA SER A 299 3.96 18.68 -4.25
C SER A 299 4.17 19.87 -3.31
N THR A 300 4.78 20.94 -3.84
CA THR A 300 5.02 22.18 -3.08
C THR A 300 3.73 22.81 -2.55
N GLN A 301 2.65 22.76 -3.34
CA GLN A 301 1.33 23.26 -2.93
C GLN A 301 0.70 22.37 -1.85
N ALA A 302 0.70 21.06 -2.06
CA ALA A 302 0.11 20.08 -1.14
C ALA A 302 0.73 20.16 0.26
N ILE A 303 2.05 20.29 0.35
CA ILE A 303 2.79 20.42 1.61
C ILE A 303 2.34 21.65 2.41
N ARG A 304 1.98 22.74 1.73
CA ARG A 304 1.50 23.98 2.35
C ARG A 304 0.02 23.94 2.72
N SER A 305 -0.72 22.95 2.26
CA SER A 305 -2.16 22.83 2.49
C SER A 305 -2.56 21.38 2.73
N PRO A 306 -2.19 20.79 3.88
CA PRO A 306 -2.55 19.42 4.23
C PRO A 306 -4.07 19.22 4.21
N GLY A 307 -4.51 18.05 3.76
CA GLY A 307 -5.90 17.67 3.59
C GLY A 307 -6.61 18.29 2.40
N SER A 308 -5.95 19.15 1.61
CA SER A 308 -6.56 19.79 0.43
C SER A 308 -6.79 18.82 -0.73
N ALA A 309 -7.63 19.22 -1.70
CA ALA A 309 -7.78 18.48 -2.96
C ALA A 309 -6.45 18.35 -3.72
N ALA A 310 -5.54 19.34 -3.59
CA ALA A 310 -4.20 19.27 -4.16
C ALA A 310 -3.38 18.13 -3.54
N GLU A 311 -3.44 17.94 -2.22
CA GLU A 311 -2.77 16.80 -1.58
C GLU A 311 -3.40 15.46 -1.99
N ARG A 312 -4.73 15.36 -2.02
CA ARG A 312 -5.41 14.12 -2.43
C ARG A 312 -5.07 13.76 -3.88
N ALA A 313 -5.08 14.73 -4.78
CA ALA A 313 -4.64 14.55 -6.17
C ALA A 313 -3.17 14.13 -6.25
N LEU A 314 -2.29 14.78 -5.49
CA LEU A 314 -0.87 14.42 -5.43
C LEU A 314 -0.68 12.97 -4.99
N ARG A 315 -1.34 12.54 -3.91
CA ARG A 315 -1.21 11.18 -3.38
C ARG A 315 -1.71 10.13 -4.37
N LEU A 316 -2.81 10.40 -5.08
CA LEU A 316 -3.29 9.56 -6.18
C LEU A 316 -2.27 9.42 -7.30
N VAL A 317 -1.79 10.54 -7.84
CA VAL A 317 -0.84 10.55 -8.96
C VAL A 317 0.49 9.93 -8.55
N GLN A 318 0.97 10.26 -7.36
CA GLN A 318 2.19 9.69 -6.79
C GLN A 318 2.04 8.17 -6.62
N HIS A 319 0.92 7.69 -6.08
CA HIS A 319 0.66 6.25 -5.95
C HIS A 319 0.72 5.55 -7.30
N LEU A 320 -0.01 6.04 -8.30
CA LEU A 320 -0.03 5.46 -9.65
C LEU A 320 1.35 5.52 -10.32
N GLU A 321 2.08 6.62 -10.14
CA GLU A 321 3.44 6.78 -10.67
C GLU A 321 4.41 5.78 -10.03
N LEU A 322 4.41 5.67 -8.70
CA LEU A 322 5.25 4.73 -7.95
C LEU A 322 4.95 3.28 -8.37
N VAL A 323 3.67 2.89 -8.42
CA VAL A 323 3.25 1.53 -8.81
C VAL A 323 3.67 1.22 -10.25
N GLN A 324 3.46 2.13 -11.20
CA GLN A 324 3.87 1.91 -12.59
C GLN A 324 5.39 1.86 -12.74
N LEU A 325 6.15 2.64 -11.96
CA LEU A 325 7.60 2.61 -12.01
C LEU A 325 8.16 1.32 -11.39
N LEU A 326 7.55 0.81 -10.31
CA LEU A 326 7.84 -0.52 -9.77
C LEU A 326 7.57 -1.62 -10.80
N LEU A 327 6.43 -1.54 -11.51
CA LEU A 327 6.10 -2.49 -12.57
C LEU A 327 7.03 -2.35 -13.78
N TRP A 328 7.52 -1.14 -14.07
CA TRP A 328 8.56 -0.92 -15.08
C TRP A 328 9.86 -1.63 -14.70
N ASP A 329 10.27 -1.58 -13.43
CA ASP A 329 11.45 -2.31 -12.95
C ASP A 329 11.29 -3.83 -13.10
N VAL A 330 10.06 -4.34 -13.07
CA VAL A 330 9.75 -5.76 -13.26
C VAL A 330 9.68 -6.16 -14.73
N GLU A 331 8.89 -5.42 -15.52
CA GLU A 331 8.49 -5.81 -16.89
C GLU A 331 9.31 -5.12 -17.97
N GLY A 332 10.10 -4.09 -17.63
CA GLY A 332 10.80 -3.22 -18.59
C GLY A 332 9.86 -2.41 -19.48
N SER A 333 8.57 -2.36 -19.14
CA SER A 333 7.51 -1.74 -19.93
C SER A 333 6.34 -1.32 -19.05
N PHE A 334 5.43 -0.54 -19.63
CA PHE A 334 4.23 -0.10 -18.93
C PHE A 334 3.16 -1.17 -18.92
N VAL A 335 2.49 -1.27 -17.77
CA VAL A 335 1.44 -2.24 -17.50
C VAL A 335 0.10 -1.52 -17.56
N CYS A 336 -0.82 -1.96 -18.41
CA CYS A 336 -2.17 -1.42 -18.53
C CYS A 336 -3.19 -2.53 -18.30
#